data_AF-A0A2V9VME1-F1
#
_entry.id   AF-A0A2V9VME1-F1
#
_cell.length_a   1.000
_cell.length_b   1.000
_cell.length_c   1.000
_cell.angle_alpha   90.00
_cell.angle_beta   90.00
_cell.angle_gamma   90.00
#
_symmetry.space_group_name_H-M   'P 1'
#
loop_
_entity.id
_entity.type
_entity.pdbx_description
1 polymer ?
#
loop_
_entity_poly.entity_id
_entity_poly.type
_entity_poly.pdbx_seq_one_letter_code
_entity_poly.pdbx_strand_id
1 'polypeptide(L)'
;MKIAGGIDEAQLLQQAKEVQTVNSTLRAEGLKLQVLHSIELNLNPAGDGDMDRHALKHLDLVLGCFHSALRKKEDQTERYIAALRNPDIQILGHPRGRVYNFRIGLKADWKRVMGVAAELDKAIEIDGYPDRQDLSPDLVKLAKEAGCRIS
;
A
#
# COMPACT_ATOMS: atom_id res chain seq x y z
N MET A 1 16.17 2.12 -9.46
CA MET A 1 15.47 2.18 -10.76
C MET A 1 14.16 2.89 -10.49
N LYS A 2 13.92 4.10 -11.04
CA LYS A 2 12.60 4.75 -10.94
C LYS A 2 11.62 3.93 -11.77
N ILE A 3 10.77 3.15 -11.11
CA ILE A 3 9.73 2.36 -11.77
C ILE A 3 8.52 3.29 -11.84
N ALA A 4 8.20 3.76 -13.05
CA ALA A 4 7.22 4.80 -13.36
C ALA A 4 7.65 6.24 -13.00
N GLY A 5 7.14 7.21 -13.77
CA GLY A 5 7.34 8.64 -13.55
C GLY A 5 6.59 9.16 -12.32
N GLY A 6 6.76 8.47 -11.19
CA GLY A 6 6.25 8.88 -9.89
C GLY A 6 6.97 10.13 -9.40
N ILE A 7 6.40 10.73 -8.36
CA ILE A 7 6.94 11.93 -7.74
C ILE A 7 8.27 11.63 -7.03
N ASP A 8 9.17 12.60 -7.02
CA ASP A 8 10.36 12.58 -6.17
C ASP A 8 10.11 13.29 -4.82
N GLU A 9 11.12 13.32 -3.95
CA GLU A 9 11.04 13.92 -2.62
C GLU A 9 10.73 15.42 -2.67
N ALA A 10 11.23 16.14 -3.68
CA ALA A 10 10.94 17.57 -3.83
C ALA A 10 9.47 17.80 -4.21
N GLN A 11 8.94 16.96 -5.10
CA GLN A 11 7.52 16.97 -5.47
C GLN A 11 6.62 16.54 -4.29
N LEU A 12 7.04 15.59 -3.46
CA LEU A 12 6.30 15.20 -2.24
C LEU A 12 6.22 16.36 -1.24
N LEU A 13 7.32 17.11 -1.05
CA LEU A 13 7.31 18.32 -0.21
C LEU A 13 6.39 19.42 -0.77
N GLN A 14 6.28 19.51 -2.10
CA GLN A 14 5.35 20.44 -2.73
C GLN A 14 3.89 19.98 -2.54
N GLN A 15 3.60 18.69 -2.70
CA GLN A 15 2.30 18.10 -2.43
C GLN A 15 1.85 18.34 -0.98
N ALA A 16 2.77 18.28 0.00
CA ALA A 16 2.47 18.58 1.39
C ALA A 16 1.85 19.97 1.57
N LYS A 17 2.38 20.98 0.87
CA LYS A 17 1.87 22.36 0.92
C LYS A 17 0.50 22.48 0.27
N GLU A 18 0.28 21.75 -0.83
CA GLU A 18 -1.00 21.71 -1.53
C GLU A 18 -2.09 21.08 -0.67
N VAL A 19 -1.80 19.93 -0.04
CA VAL A 19 -2.70 19.26 0.92
C VAL A 19 -3.00 20.16 2.12
N GLN A 20 -1.99 20.85 2.67
CA GLN A 20 -2.20 21.81 3.75
C GLN A 20 -3.12 22.97 3.35
N THR A 21 -2.96 23.47 2.12
CA THR A 21 -3.79 24.55 1.57
C THR A 21 -5.24 24.07 1.43
N VAL A 22 -5.47 22.91 0.82
CA VAL A 22 -6.81 22.30 0.68
C VAL A 22 -7.46 22.10 2.05
N ASN A 23 -6.75 21.49 3.00
CA ASN A 23 -7.27 21.27 4.34
C ASN A 23 -7.61 22.58 5.08
N SER A 24 -6.86 23.66 4.83
CA SER A 24 -7.14 24.97 5.42
C SER A 24 -8.38 25.60 4.83
N THR A 25 -8.58 25.49 3.51
CA THR A 25 -9.79 25.94 2.82
C THR A 25 -11.02 25.17 3.30
N LEU A 26 -10.97 23.84 3.34
CA LEU A 26 -12.07 22.99 3.82
C LEU A 26 -12.50 23.37 5.25
N ARG A 27 -11.53 23.62 6.14
CA ARG A 27 -11.81 24.08 7.51
C ARG A 27 -12.44 25.48 7.55
N ALA A 28 -11.94 26.42 6.74
CA ALA A 28 -12.50 27.77 6.67
C ALA A 28 -13.95 27.78 6.15
N GLU A 29 -14.30 26.83 5.29
CA GLU A 29 -15.66 26.59 4.79
C GLU A 29 -16.56 25.81 5.78
N GLY A 30 -16.01 25.40 6.94
CA GLY A 30 -16.75 24.66 7.97
C GLY A 30 -16.98 23.18 7.63
N LEU A 31 -16.29 22.64 6.63
CA LEU A 31 -16.40 21.24 6.23
C LEU A 31 -15.59 20.32 7.15
N LYS A 32 -16.18 19.18 7.55
CA LYS A 32 -15.53 18.13 8.35
C LYS A 32 -14.88 17.07 7.46
N LEU A 33 -14.08 17.50 6.50
CA LEU A 33 -13.32 16.64 5.59
C LEU A 33 -11.83 16.92 5.77
N GLN A 34 -11.01 15.87 5.78
CA GLN A 34 -9.56 15.98 5.82
C GLN A 34 -8.95 15.15 4.70
N VAL A 35 -8.09 15.78 3.91
CA VAL A 35 -7.21 15.12 2.94
C VAL A 35 -5.97 14.67 3.69
N LEU A 36 -5.66 13.37 3.62
CA LEU A 36 -4.43 12.82 4.17
C LEU A 36 -3.29 13.00 3.16
N HIS A 37 -2.14 13.47 3.63
CA HIS A 37 -0.92 13.51 2.83
C HIS A 37 -0.27 12.12 2.88
N SER A 38 -0.43 11.35 1.80
CA SER A 38 -0.08 9.93 1.77
C SER A 38 0.58 9.55 0.44
N ILE A 39 1.25 8.40 0.39
CA ILE A 39 1.87 7.89 -0.84
C ILE A 39 1.59 6.40 -1.06
N GLU A 40 1.49 6.02 -2.32
CA GLU A 40 1.69 4.65 -2.77
C GLU A 40 3.19 4.44 -3.10
N LEU A 41 3.92 3.85 -2.16
CA LEU A 41 5.35 3.60 -2.25
C LEU A 41 5.62 2.33 -3.06
N ASN A 42 6.45 2.42 -4.10
CA ASN A 42 6.85 1.21 -4.82
C ASN A 42 7.79 0.39 -3.95
N LEU A 43 7.53 -0.91 -3.85
CA LEU A 43 8.38 -1.86 -3.16
C LEU A 43 9.15 -2.72 -4.17
N ASN A 44 10.44 -2.91 -3.90
CA ASN A 44 11.24 -3.94 -4.57
C ASN A 44 10.87 -5.35 -4.03
N PRO A 45 11.30 -6.46 -4.66
CA PRO A 45 11.00 -7.80 -4.14
C PRO A 45 11.54 -8.15 -2.75
N ALA A 46 12.48 -7.37 -2.21
CA ALA A 46 13.00 -7.49 -0.86
C ALA A 46 12.19 -6.68 0.18
N GLY A 47 11.16 -5.93 -0.27
CA GLY A 47 10.30 -5.13 0.61
C GLY A 47 10.80 -3.71 0.88
N ASP A 48 11.91 -3.28 0.25
CA ASP A 48 12.40 -1.91 0.40
C ASP A 48 11.62 -0.95 -0.51
N GLY A 49 11.36 0.25 0.01
CA GLY A 49 10.77 1.35 -0.73
C GLY A 49 11.75 2.04 -1.67
N ASP A 50 11.23 2.79 -2.64
CA ASP A 50 12.03 3.53 -3.64
C ASP A 50 12.24 5.02 -3.32
N MET A 51 11.99 5.44 -2.06
CA MET A 51 12.10 6.83 -1.59
C MET A 51 12.91 6.91 -0.28
N ASP A 52 13.55 8.07 -0.03
CA ASP A 52 14.22 8.31 1.26
C ASP A 52 13.21 8.25 2.42
N ARG A 53 13.51 7.40 3.41
CA ARG A 53 12.71 7.26 4.64
C ARG A 53 12.50 8.58 5.40
N HIS A 54 13.40 9.55 5.28
CA HIS A 54 13.24 10.86 5.89
C HIS A 54 12.07 11.63 5.27
N ALA A 55 11.82 11.47 3.97
CA ALA A 55 10.66 12.06 3.31
C ALA A 55 9.36 11.39 3.76
N LEU A 56 9.37 10.07 3.98
CA LEU A 56 8.19 9.30 4.39
C LEU A 56 7.69 9.65 5.79
N LYS A 57 8.57 10.09 6.70
CA LYS A 57 8.21 10.46 8.09
C LYS A 57 7.22 11.60 8.23
N HIS A 58 7.01 12.38 7.17
CA HIS A 58 6.10 13.51 7.14
C HIS A 58 4.74 13.19 6.53
N LEU A 59 4.52 11.92 6.14
CA LEU A 59 3.25 11.44 5.61
C LEU A 59 2.35 10.97 6.75
N ASP A 60 1.04 11.18 6.56
CA ASP A 60 0.01 10.63 7.44
C ASP A 60 -0.09 9.11 7.29
N LEU A 61 0.18 8.60 6.08
CA LEU A 61 0.03 7.19 5.72
C LEU A 61 0.89 6.80 4.50
N VAL A 62 1.40 5.57 4.51
CA VAL A 62 2.19 4.98 3.42
C VAL A 62 1.63 3.61 3.06
N LEU A 63 1.25 3.47 1.80
CA LEU A 63 0.81 2.22 1.20
C LEU A 63 1.98 1.61 0.44
N GLY A 64 2.47 0.45 0.89
CA GLY A 64 3.52 -0.29 0.21
C GLY A 64 2.94 -1.20 -0.87
N CYS A 65 3.33 -0.99 -2.12
CA CYS A 65 2.77 -1.68 -3.28
C CYS A 65 3.85 -2.35 -4.14
N PHE A 66 3.54 -3.51 -4.69
CA PHE A 66 4.40 -4.17 -5.69
C PHE A 66 3.90 -3.90 -7.10
N HIS A 67 4.74 -3.32 -7.95
CA HIS A 67 4.41 -3.06 -9.37
C HIS A 67 5.28 -3.84 -10.36
N SER A 68 6.30 -4.54 -9.86
CA SER A 68 7.25 -5.31 -10.67
C SER A 68 7.27 -6.78 -10.28
N ALA A 69 7.78 -7.62 -11.19
CA ALA A 69 7.84 -9.08 -11.01
C ALA A 69 6.49 -9.71 -10.59
N LEU A 70 5.38 -9.23 -11.17
CA LEU A 70 4.00 -9.64 -10.80
C LEU A 70 3.47 -10.86 -11.57
N ARG A 71 4.28 -11.44 -12.46
CA ARG A 71 3.96 -12.67 -13.22
C ARG A 71 4.74 -13.90 -12.73
N LYS A 72 5.35 -13.79 -11.53
CA LYS A 72 6.04 -14.92 -10.87
C LYS A 72 5.04 -16.04 -10.59
N LYS A 73 5.48 -17.28 -10.79
CA LYS A 73 4.65 -18.47 -10.58
C LYS A 73 4.93 -19.10 -9.22
N GLU A 74 6.11 -18.85 -8.69
CA GLU A 74 6.60 -19.29 -7.40
C GLU A 74 5.82 -18.61 -6.29
N ASP A 75 5.76 -19.27 -5.13
CA ASP A 75 5.24 -18.68 -3.91
C ASP A 75 6.03 -17.42 -3.54
N GLN A 76 5.34 -16.34 -3.16
CA GLN A 76 5.92 -15.04 -2.82
C GLN A 76 5.72 -14.67 -1.34
N THR A 77 5.46 -15.64 -0.46
CA THR A 77 5.19 -15.39 0.97
C THR A 77 6.29 -14.55 1.62
N GLU A 78 7.56 -14.91 1.41
CA GLU A 78 8.68 -14.17 2.01
C GLU A 78 8.80 -12.73 1.51
N ARG A 79 8.44 -12.48 0.24
CA ARG A 79 8.40 -11.13 -0.33
C ARG A 79 7.37 -10.26 0.40
N TYR A 80 6.19 -10.80 0.69
CA TYR A 80 5.17 -10.09 1.45
C TYR A 80 5.58 -9.87 2.90
N ILE A 81 6.15 -10.88 3.56
CA ILE A 81 6.63 -10.76 4.94
C ILE A 81 7.74 -9.70 5.05
N ALA A 82 8.65 -9.65 4.07
CA ALA A 82 9.68 -8.63 4.02
C ALA A 82 9.08 -7.22 3.90
N ALA A 83 8.08 -7.03 3.02
CA ALA A 83 7.33 -5.77 2.94
C ALA A 83 6.63 -5.41 4.25
N LEU A 84 5.94 -6.35 4.90
CA LEU A 84 5.26 -6.10 6.17
C LEU A 84 6.22 -5.72 7.30
N ARG A 85 7.47 -6.17 7.25
CA ARG A 85 8.54 -5.78 8.19
C ARG A 85 9.14 -4.41 7.89
N ASN A 86 8.81 -3.80 6.76
CA ASN A 86 9.22 -2.43 6.47
C ASN A 86 8.53 -1.48 7.49
N PRO A 87 9.30 -0.73 8.31
CA PRO A 87 8.74 0.14 9.33
C PRO A 87 8.01 1.35 8.74
N ASP A 88 8.34 1.72 7.50
CA ASP A 88 7.87 2.96 6.89
C ASP A 88 6.48 2.79 6.23
N ILE A 89 5.99 1.56 6.01
CA ILE A 89 4.65 1.30 5.45
C ILE A 89 3.61 1.00 6.53
N GLN A 90 2.35 1.37 6.32
CA GLN A 90 1.23 1.03 7.23
C GLN A 90 0.22 0.09 6.55
N ILE A 91 0.13 0.13 5.22
CA ILE A 91 -0.80 -0.66 4.42
C ILE A 91 -0.02 -1.46 3.39
N LEU A 92 -0.35 -2.74 3.22
CA LEU A 92 0.04 -3.50 2.05
C LEU A 92 -1.04 -3.30 0.97
N GLY A 93 -0.71 -2.49 -0.04
CA GLY A 93 -1.67 -2.09 -1.08
C GLY A 93 -1.83 -3.15 -2.17
N HIS A 94 -3.08 -3.34 -2.61
CA HIS A 94 -3.58 -4.29 -3.60
C HIS A 94 -2.64 -5.50 -3.78
N PRO A 95 -2.55 -6.38 -2.76
CA PRO A 95 -1.37 -7.20 -2.54
C PRO A 95 -1.04 -8.15 -3.70
N ARG A 96 -2.04 -8.69 -4.39
CA ARG A 96 -1.81 -9.65 -5.48
C ARG A 96 -1.30 -8.96 -6.73
N GLY A 97 -1.59 -7.67 -6.88
CA GLY A 97 -1.38 -6.91 -8.10
C GLY A 97 -2.14 -7.56 -9.26
N ARG A 98 -3.34 -8.13 -9.03
CA ARG A 98 -4.12 -8.76 -10.11
C ARG A 98 -4.75 -7.70 -11.02
N VAL A 99 -4.99 -8.07 -12.27
CA VAL A 99 -5.78 -7.29 -13.24
C VAL A 99 -6.66 -8.27 -14.01
N TYR A 100 -7.97 -8.05 -13.99
CA TYR A 100 -8.97 -8.89 -14.62
C TYR A 100 -8.61 -9.11 -16.10
N ASN A 101 -8.70 -10.37 -16.54
CA ASN A 101 -8.38 -10.80 -17.91
C ASN A 101 -6.95 -10.48 -18.42
N PHE A 102 -6.03 -10.00 -17.56
CA PHE A 102 -4.68 -9.62 -18.00
C PHE A 102 -3.56 -10.24 -17.15
N ARG A 103 -3.73 -10.26 -15.82
CA ARG A 103 -2.74 -10.75 -14.86
C ARG A 103 -3.42 -11.37 -13.65
N ILE A 104 -3.19 -12.67 -13.43
CA ILE A 104 -3.79 -13.43 -12.31
C ILE A 104 -3.31 -12.95 -10.92
N GLY A 105 -2.19 -12.23 -10.87
CA GLY A 105 -1.57 -11.76 -9.63
C GLY A 105 -0.68 -12.82 -8.99
N LEU A 106 0.08 -12.38 -7.99
CA LEU A 106 1.00 -13.22 -7.24
C LEU A 106 0.27 -14.22 -6.33
N LYS A 107 0.98 -15.28 -5.96
CA LYS A 107 0.54 -16.31 -5.02
C LYS A 107 1.42 -16.29 -3.77
N ALA A 108 0.83 -16.58 -2.63
CA ALA A 108 1.49 -16.72 -1.35
C ALA A 108 0.66 -17.62 -0.43
N ASP A 109 1.27 -18.10 0.65
CA ASP A 109 0.58 -18.54 1.85
C ASP A 109 -0.04 -17.31 2.53
N TRP A 110 -1.24 -16.95 2.08
CA TRP A 110 -1.97 -15.78 2.58
C TRP A 110 -2.31 -15.89 4.06
N LYS A 111 -2.46 -17.09 4.61
CA LYS A 111 -2.72 -17.27 6.04
C LYS A 111 -1.50 -16.81 6.84
N ARG A 112 -0.30 -17.19 6.40
CA ARG A 112 0.95 -16.73 7.03
C ARG A 112 1.18 -15.24 6.83
N VAL A 113 0.96 -14.71 5.62
CA VAL A 113 1.10 -13.26 5.34
C VAL A 113 0.18 -12.43 6.22
N MET A 114 -1.10 -12.81 6.30
CA MET A 114 -2.10 -12.08 7.11
C MET A 114 -1.83 -12.22 8.60
N GLY A 115 -1.37 -13.38 9.08
CA GLY A 115 -0.95 -13.54 10.47
C GLY A 115 0.17 -12.56 10.86
N VAL A 116 1.18 -12.41 10.00
CA VAL A 116 2.27 -11.44 10.21
C VAL A 116 1.75 -10.00 10.11
N ALA A 117 0.85 -9.70 9.18
CA ALA A 117 0.26 -8.37 9.05
C ALA A 117 -0.51 -7.97 10.32
N ALA A 118 -1.31 -8.88 10.88
CA ALA A 118 -2.03 -8.66 12.14
C ALA A 118 -1.07 -8.48 13.33
N GLU A 119 -0.02 -9.30 13.44
CA GLU A 119 1.00 -9.18 14.50
C GLU A 119 1.71 -7.82 14.46
N LEU A 120 2.00 -7.31 13.26
CA LEU A 120 2.72 -6.05 13.06
C LEU A 120 1.81 -4.82 12.94
N ASP A 121 0.49 -4.98 13.19
CA ASP A 121 -0.55 -3.95 13.02
C ASP A 121 -0.51 -3.25 11.66
N LYS A 122 -0.28 -4.02 10.58
CA LYS A 122 -0.34 -3.54 9.20
C LYS A 122 -1.71 -3.84 8.60
N ALA A 123 -2.30 -2.85 7.94
CA ALA A 123 -3.55 -3.03 7.23
C ALA A 123 -3.34 -3.71 5.86
N ILE A 124 -4.36 -4.42 5.40
CA ILE A 124 -4.40 -5.05 4.08
C ILE A 124 -5.48 -4.34 3.25
N GLU A 125 -5.11 -3.85 2.07
CA GLU A 125 -6.04 -3.11 1.20
C GLU A 125 -7.00 -4.03 0.44
N ILE A 126 -8.24 -3.54 0.28
CA ILE A 126 -9.21 -4.01 -0.71
C ILE A 126 -9.39 -2.91 -1.76
N ASP A 127 -8.60 -2.97 -2.83
CA ASP A 127 -8.73 -2.06 -3.96
C ASP A 127 -9.97 -2.43 -4.78
N GLY A 128 -11.00 -1.60 -4.64
CA GLY A 128 -12.29 -1.73 -5.32
C GLY A 128 -12.29 -1.31 -6.78
N TYR A 129 -11.16 -0.92 -7.37
CA TYR A 129 -11.07 -0.60 -8.79
C TYR A 129 -11.59 -1.80 -9.62
N PRO A 130 -12.48 -1.59 -10.61
CA PRO A 130 -13.22 -2.69 -11.25
C PRO A 130 -12.33 -3.80 -11.83
N ASP A 131 -11.19 -3.47 -12.42
CA ASP A 131 -10.29 -4.48 -12.98
C ASP A 131 -9.37 -5.11 -11.93
N ARG A 132 -9.27 -4.53 -10.73
CA ARG A 132 -8.46 -5.05 -9.63
C ARG A 132 -9.28 -5.92 -8.72
N GLN A 133 -10.23 -5.35 -7.96
CA GLN A 133 -10.99 -6.05 -6.92
C GLN A 133 -10.04 -6.90 -6.04
N ASP A 134 -8.97 -6.28 -5.57
CA ASP A 134 -7.85 -6.94 -4.92
C ASP A 134 -7.77 -6.49 -3.47
N LEU A 135 -8.22 -7.27 -2.49
CA LEU A 135 -8.33 -8.74 -2.48
C LEU A 135 -9.68 -9.35 -2.93
N SER A 136 -9.64 -10.64 -3.30
CA SER A 136 -10.86 -11.45 -3.53
C SER A 136 -11.62 -11.73 -2.21
N PRO A 137 -12.95 -11.95 -2.24
CA PRO A 137 -13.76 -12.17 -1.04
C PRO A 137 -13.23 -13.24 -0.07
N ASP A 138 -12.72 -14.37 -0.59
CA ASP A 138 -12.14 -15.44 0.25
C ASP A 138 -10.90 -14.98 1.03
N LEU A 139 -10.07 -14.13 0.40
CA LEU A 139 -8.88 -13.58 1.04
C LEU A 139 -9.24 -12.46 2.02
N VAL A 140 -10.28 -11.67 1.73
CA VAL A 140 -10.83 -10.69 2.68
C VAL A 140 -11.34 -11.40 3.94
N LYS A 141 -12.05 -12.52 3.77
CA LYS A 141 -12.50 -13.35 4.90
C LYS A 141 -11.31 -13.85 5.72
N LEU A 142 -10.28 -14.38 5.05
CA LEU A 142 -9.05 -14.84 5.72
C LEU A 142 -8.34 -13.71 6.48
N ALA A 143 -8.25 -12.51 5.91
CA ALA A 143 -7.63 -11.35 6.56
C ALA A 143 -8.39 -10.95 7.83
N LYS A 144 -9.73 -10.93 7.76
CA LYS A 144 -10.59 -10.65 8.90
C LYS A 144 -10.46 -11.72 9.99
N GLU A 145 -10.41 -12.99 9.63
CA GLU A 145 -10.22 -14.11 10.56
C GLU A 145 -8.85 -14.07 11.26
N ALA A 146 -7.82 -13.61 10.55
CA ALA A 146 -6.47 -13.40 11.11
C ALA A 146 -6.39 -12.18 12.04
N GLY A 147 -7.41 -11.31 12.06
CA GLY A 147 -7.41 -10.08 12.86
C GLY A 147 -6.75 -8.87 12.19
N CYS A 148 -6.55 -8.91 10.87
CA CYS A 148 -6.01 -7.77 10.14
C CYS A 148 -6.97 -6.57 10.16
N ARG A 149 -6.41 -5.36 10.22
CA ARG A 149 -7.12 -4.16 9.76
C ARG A 149 -7.28 -4.21 8.25
N ILE A 150 -8.37 -3.63 7.77
CA ILE A 150 -8.69 -3.54 6.35
C ILE A 150 -8.63 -2.06 5.95
N SER A 151 -7.98 -1.80 4.81
CA SER A 151 -8.00 -0.51 4.12
C SER A 151 -8.88 -0.56 2.88
#